data_AF-G7VHH3-F1
#
_entry.id   AF-G7VHH3-F1
#
_cell.length_a   1.000
_cell.length_b   1.000
_cell.length_c   1.000
_cell.angle_alpha   90.00
_cell.angle_beta   90.00
_cell.angle_gamma   90.00
#
_symmetry.space_group_name_H-M   'P 1'
#
loop_
_entity.id
_entity.type
_entity.pdbx_description
1 polymer ?
#
loop_
_entity_poly.entity_id
_entity_poly.type
_entity_poly.pdbx_seq_one_letter_code
_entity_poly.pdbx_strand_id
1 'polypeptide(L)' 'MARRYCPTCRKTVDEDVAKEGSFVIKKCPQCGYIFAKYEVKSVVK' A
#
# COMPACT_ATOMS: atom_id res chain seq x y z
N MET A 1 -7.06 -0.35 9.81
CA MET A 1 -5.87 -0.26 8.94
C MET A 1 -4.67 -0.88 9.64
N ALA A 2 -3.72 -1.43 8.88
CA ALA A 2 -2.47 -1.94 9.43
C ALA A 2 -1.46 -0.79 9.56
N ARG A 3 -0.87 -0.64 10.74
CA ARG A 3 0.19 0.33 10.99
C ARG A 3 1.51 -0.25 10.48
N ARG A 4 2.21 0.49 9.62
CA ARG A 4 3.52 0.11 9.06
C ARG A 4 4.57 1.15 9.36
N TYR A 5 5.78 0.69 9.67
CA TYR A 5 6.94 1.56 9.79
C TYR A 5 7.41 1.97 8.39
N CYS A 6 7.41 3.28 8.11
CA CYS A 6 7.92 3.81 6.86
C CYS A 6 9.45 4.04 6.97
N PRO A 7 10.28 3.37 6.15
CA PRO A 7 11.74 3.56 6.19
C PRO A 7 12.16 4.98 5.77
N THR A 8 11.34 5.67 4.96
CA THR A 8 11.60 7.04 4.50
C THR A 8 11.23 8.08 5.56
N CYS A 9 10.01 8.02 6.12
CA CYS A 9 9.57 8.97 7.16
C CYS A 9 10.17 8.65 8.54
N ARG A 10 10.70 7.44 8.73
CA ARG A 10 11.18 6.90 10.01
C ARG A 10 10.14 6.99 11.12
N LYS A 11 8.88 6.80 10.74
CA LYS A 11 7.71 6.89 11.61
C LYS A 11 6.74 5.75 11.29
N THR A 12 5.97 5.37 12.28
CA THR A 12 4.83 4.48 12.09
C THR A 12 3.69 5.28 11.49
N VAL A 13 3.24 4.86 10.31
CA VAL A 13 2.13 5.48 9.58
C VAL A 13 1.03 4.46 9.39
N ASP A 14 -0.18 4.96 9.20
CA ASP A 14 -1.30 4.15 8.76
C ASP A 14 -1.16 3.90 7.25
N GLU A 15 -1.18 2.64 6.80
CA GLU A 15 -0.98 2.34 5.38
C GLU A 15 -2.15 2.85 4.54
N ASP A 16 -1.84 3.61 3.48
CA ASP A 16 -2.81 4.05 2.49
C ASP A 16 -2.93 2.99 1.40
N VAL A 17 -4.14 2.53 1.13
CA VAL A 17 -4.40 1.48 0.14
C VAL A 17 -5.16 2.09 -1.04
N ALA A 18 -4.44 2.33 -2.12
CA ALA A 18 -5.01 2.76 -3.39
C ALA A 18 -5.29 1.55 -4.27
N LYS A 19 -6.47 1.53 -4.92
CA LYS A 19 -6.81 0.56 -5.96
C LYS A 19 -6.80 1.27 -7.31
N GLU A 20 -5.94 0.80 -8.21
CA GLU A 20 -5.76 1.33 -9.56
C GLU A 20 -6.10 0.21 -10.55
N GLY A 21 -7.36 0.13 -10.96
CA GLY A 21 -7.88 -0.94 -11.81
C GLY A 21 -7.68 -2.32 -11.18
N SER A 22 -6.82 -3.14 -11.79
CA SER A 22 -6.47 -4.49 -11.31
C SER A 22 -5.32 -4.49 -10.29
N PHE A 23 -4.78 -3.35 -9.90
CA PHE A 23 -3.67 -3.27 -8.95
C PHE A 23 -4.11 -2.71 -7.60
N VAL A 24 -3.63 -3.34 -6.53
CA VAL A 24 -3.67 -2.80 -5.17
C VAL A 24 -2.28 -2.28 -4.83
N ILE A 25 -2.22 -1.00 -4.49
CA ILE A 25 -1.01 -0.29 -4.09
C ILE A 25 -1.16 0.12 -2.63
N LYS A 26 -0.34 -0.45 -1.77
CA LYS A 26 -0.20 -0.06 -0.36
C LYS A 26 0.99 0.88 -0.25
N LYS A 27 0.77 2.12 0.16
CA LYS A 27 1.80 3.15 0.22
C LYS A 27 1.75 3.95 1.53
N CYS A 28 2.83 4.65 1.81
CA CYS A 28 2.91 5.62 2.89
C CYS A 28 2.14 6.89 2.48
N PRO A 29 1.13 7.35 3.25
CA PRO A 29 0.39 8.57 2.92
C PRO A 29 1.22 9.85 3.07
N GLN A 30 2.36 9.79 3.76
CA GLN A 30 3.18 10.97 4.05
C GLN A 30 4.25 11.23 3.00
N CYS A 31 4.88 10.19 2.44
CA CYS A 31 5.97 10.34 1.46
C CYS A 31 5.76 9.55 0.16
N GLY A 32 4.70 8.74 0.06
CA GLY A 32 4.42 7.93 -1.12
C GLY A 32 5.20 6.62 -1.23
N TYR A 33 6.04 6.27 -0.23
CA TYR A 33 6.78 5.00 -0.23
C TYR A 33 5.85 3.81 -0.41
N ILE A 34 6.06 3.00 -1.45
CA ILE A 34 5.22 1.84 -1.74
C ILE A 34 5.65 0.66 -0.87
N PHE A 35 4.80 0.28 0.07
CA PHE A 35 5.00 -0.89 0.92
C PHE A 35 4.74 -2.20 0.18
N ALA A 36 3.73 -2.23 -0.68
CA ALA A 36 3.42 -3.38 -1.50
C ALA A 36 2.61 -2.94 -2.72
N LYS A 37 2.87 -3.53 -3.88
CA LYS A 37 2.05 -3.39 -5.07
C LYS A 37 1.82 -4.77 -5.64
N TYR A 38 0.57 -5.19 -5.77
CA TYR A 38 0.22 -6.47 -6.34
C TYR A 38 -0.99 -6.35 -7.25
N GLU A 39 -1.00 -7.16 -8.30
CA GLU A 39 -2.15 -7.31 -9.17
C GLU A 39 -3.14 -8.27 -8.51
N VAL A 40 -4.39 -7.84 -8.38
CA VAL A 40 -5.50 -8.73 -8.03
C VAL A 40 -6.04 -9.29 -9.34
N LYS A 41 -5.50 -10.42 -9.76
CA LYS A 41 -6.20 -11.27 -10.72
C LYS A 41 -7.35 -11.89 -9.96
N SER A 42 -8.55 -11.36 -10.14
CA SER A 42 -9.78 -12.02 -9.69
C SER A 42 -9.81 -13.39 -10.35
N VAL A 43 -9.40 -14.43 -9.61
CA VAL A 43 -9.66 -15.81 -9.98
C VAL A 43 -11.16 -15.99 -9.79
N VAL A 44 -11.94 -15.62 -10.81
CA VAL A 44 -13.31 -16.09 -10.97
C VAL A 44 -13.18 -17.59 -11.21
N LYS A 45 -13.51 -18.37 -10.18
CA LYS A 45 -13.79 -19.80 -10.31
C LYS A 45 -15.22 -19.99 -10.78
#